data_AF-A0A524EEZ3-F1
#
_entry.id   AF-A0A524EEZ3-F1
#
_cell.length_a   1.000
_cell.length_b   1.000
_cell.length_c   1.000
_cell.angle_alpha   90.00
_cell.angle_beta   90.00
_cell.angle_gamma   90.00
#
_symmetry.space_group_name_H-M   'P 1'
#
loop_
_entity.id
_entity.type
_entity.pdbx_description
1 polymer ?
#
loop_
_entity_poly.entity_id
_entity_poly.type
_entity_poly.pdbx_seq_one_letter_code
_entity_poly.pdbx_strand_id
1 'polypeptide(L)'
;MNELNRREDSSSTSSTLLKIRQEALGKAFNEIGKRRFELDEKLDNGWISKEDYQKDLLKLILESREIRDKQQEINEKLGLG
;
A
#
# COMPACT_ATOMS: atom_id res chain seq x y z
N MET A 1 21.03 -33.74 -15.60
CA MET A 1 21.20 -32.41 -14.96
C MET A 1 20.41 -31.40 -15.78
N ASN A 2 19.57 -30.57 -15.15
CA ASN A 2 18.90 -29.36 -15.69
C ASN A 2 17.35 -29.31 -15.71
N GLU A 3 16.67 -29.94 -14.76
CA GLU A 3 15.29 -29.53 -14.41
C GLU A 3 15.20 -28.79 -13.07
N LEU A 4 16.17 -28.98 -12.18
CA LEU A 4 16.20 -28.35 -10.85
C LEU A 4 16.53 -26.84 -10.93
N ASN A 5 17.45 -26.42 -11.81
CA ASN A 5 17.86 -25.01 -11.93
C ASN A 5 16.74 -24.06 -12.38
N ARG A 6 15.85 -24.49 -13.30
CA ARG A 6 14.79 -23.60 -13.83
C ARG A 6 13.72 -23.23 -12.81
N ARG A 7 13.46 -24.09 -11.83
CA ARG A 7 12.42 -23.86 -10.81
C ARG A 7 12.86 -22.83 -9.79
N GLU A 8 14.14 -22.84 -9.40
CA GLU A 8 14.70 -21.89 -8.43
C GLU A 8 14.73 -20.45 -8.97
N ASP A 9 15.11 -20.26 -10.24
CA ASP A 9 15.15 -18.93 -10.87
C ASP A 9 13.77 -18.27 -10.96
N SER A 10 12.73 -19.07 -11.27
CA SER A 10 11.35 -18.58 -11.36
C SER A 10 10.77 -18.20 -9.99
N SER A 11 11.10 -18.97 -8.95
CA SER A 11 10.70 -18.72 -7.56
C SER A 11 11.40 -17.49 -6.98
N SER A 12 12.72 -17.37 -7.23
CA SER A 12 13.54 -16.23 -6.79
C SER A 12 13.12 -14.92 -7.45
N THR A 13 12.84 -14.95 -8.76
CA THR A 13 12.33 -13.78 -9.49
C THR A 13 10.93 -13.38 -8.99
N SER A 14 10.06 -14.36 -8.71
CA SER A 14 8.74 -14.11 -8.13
C SER A 14 8.82 -13.48 -6.74
N SER A 15 9.71 -13.97 -5.87
CA SER A 15 9.95 -13.40 -4.54
C SER A 15 10.48 -11.96 -4.60
N THR A 16 11.41 -11.69 -5.52
CA THR A 16 11.96 -10.34 -5.72
C THR A 16 10.86 -9.35 -6.12
N LEU A 17 9.98 -9.74 -7.06
CA LEU A 17 8.84 -8.90 -7.47
C LEU A 17 7.85 -8.66 -6.33
N LEU A 18 7.59 -9.68 -5.49
CA LEU A 18 6.74 -9.53 -4.31
C LEU A 18 7.33 -8.55 -3.29
N LYS A 19 8.65 -8.59 -3.05
CA LYS A 19 9.34 -7.62 -2.17
C LYS A 19 9.26 -6.19 -2.72
N ILE A 20 9.52 -6.00 -4.02
CA ILE A 20 9.37 -4.68 -4.67
C ILE A 20 7.94 -4.17 -4.50
N ARG A 21 6.95 -5.04 -4.68
CA ARG A 21 5.53 -4.67 -4.52
C ARG A 21 5.20 -4.35 -3.05
N GLN A 22 5.76 -5.09 -2.09
CA GLN A 22 5.61 -4.81 -0.65
C GLN A 22 6.15 -3.40 -0.31
N GLU A 23 7.34 -3.06 -0.79
CA GLU A 23 7.93 -1.73 -0.61
C GLU A 23 7.09 -0.63 -1.27
N ALA A 24 6.60 -0.87 -2.49
CA ALA A 24 5.75 0.08 -3.19
C ALA A 24 4.43 0.34 -2.44
N LEU A 25 3.82 -0.69 -1.87
CA LEU A 25 2.64 -0.55 -1.00
C LEU A 25 2.97 0.25 0.26
N GLY A 26 4.14 0.04 0.88
CA GLY A 26 4.60 0.85 2.02
C GLY A 26 4.73 2.33 1.66
N LYS A 27 5.29 2.65 0.49
CA LYS A 27 5.37 4.03 -0.01
C LYS A 27 3.98 4.64 -0.26
N ALA A 28 3.08 3.89 -0.88
CA ALA A 28 1.71 4.32 -1.12
C ALA A 28 0.95 4.57 0.21
N PHE A 29 1.18 3.74 1.23
CA PHE A 29 0.60 3.95 2.56
C PHE A 29 1.10 5.24 3.21
N ASN A 30 2.39 5.54 3.11
CA ASN A 30 2.95 6.79 3.62
C ASN A 30 2.36 8.02 2.89
N GLU A 31 2.08 7.89 1.60
CA GLU A 31 1.47 8.95 0.80
C GLU A 31 0.02 9.23 1.23
N ILE A 32 -0.75 8.22 1.65
CA ILE A 32 -2.05 8.43 2.31
C ILE A 32 -1.88 9.31 3.55
N GLY A 33 -0.86 9.06 4.37
CA GLY A 33 -0.57 9.84 5.57
C GLY A 33 -0.34 11.33 5.27
N LYS A 34 0.43 11.63 4.22
CA LYS A 34 0.64 13.02 3.77
C LYS A 34 -0.63 13.67 3.27
N ARG A 35 -1.39 12.98 2.40
CA ARG A 35 -2.67 13.50 1.89
C ARG A 35 -3.68 13.74 3.01
N ARG A 36 -3.64 12.93 4.07
CA ARG A 36 -4.44 13.17 5.28
C ARG A 36 -4.02 14.45 5.98
N PHE A 37 -2.73 14.65 6.20
CA PHE A 37 -2.20 15.87 6.81
C PHE A 37 -2.62 17.12 6.00
N GLU A 38 -2.45 17.09 4.68
CA GLU A 38 -2.90 18.19 3.80
C GLU A 38 -4.41 18.43 3.86
N LEU A 39 -5.21 17.36 4.03
CA LEU A 39 -6.66 17.46 4.16
C LEU A 39 -7.05 18.11 5.50
N ASP A 40 -6.34 17.78 6.57
CA ASP A 40 -6.50 18.42 7.88
C ASP A 40 -6.13 19.92 7.80
N GLU A 41 -5.00 20.26 7.19
CA GLU A 41 -4.60 21.67 6.97
C GLU A 41 -5.62 22.46 6.13
N LYS A 42 -6.19 21.84 5.10
CA LYS A 42 -7.24 22.46 4.27
C LYS A 42 -8.49 22.79 5.09
N LEU A 43 -8.88 21.92 6.02
CA LEU A 43 -10.01 22.16 6.90
C LEU A 43 -9.70 23.28 7.90
N ASP A 44 -8.53 23.24 8.54
CA ASP A 44 -8.12 24.22 9.55
C ASP A 44 -7.99 25.62 8.98
N ASN A 45 -7.52 25.74 7.73
CA ASN A 45 -7.44 27.01 7.01
C ASN A 45 -8.79 27.45 6.40
N GLY A 46 -9.85 26.65 6.54
CA GLY A 46 -11.18 26.95 6.01
C GLY A 46 -11.29 26.88 4.49
N TRP A 47 -10.38 26.19 3.81
CA TRP A 47 -10.38 26.03 2.34
C TRP A 47 -11.41 25.01 1.84
N ILE A 48 -11.85 24.12 2.72
CA ILE A 48 -12.87 23.11 2.43
C ILE A 48 -13.94 23.10 3.51
N SER A 49 -15.13 22.63 3.15
CA SER A 49 -16.20 22.41 4.11
C SER A 49 -15.93 21.17 4.97
N LYS A 50 -16.61 21.08 6.12
CA LYS A 50 -16.59 19.87 6.96
C LYS A 50 -17.14 18.64 6.23
N GLU A 51 -18.11 18.83 5.34
CA GLU A 51 -18.72 17.75 4.55
C GLU A 51 -17.74 17.22 3.49
N ASP A 52 -17.04 18.11 2.79
CA ASP A 52 -15.99 17.73 1.85
C ASP A 52 -14.84 17.01 2.56
N TYR A 53 -14.43 17.53 3.72
CA TYR A 53 -13.43 16.88 4.57
C TYR A 53 -13.83 15.45 4.91
N GLN A 54 -15.06 15.22 5.39
CA GLN A 54 -15.53 13.89 5.77
C GLN A 54 -15.55 12.92 4.57
N LYS A 55 -15.97 13.41 3.41
CA LYS A 55 -16.02 12.61 2.18
C LYS A 55 -14.62 12.20 1.73
N ASP A 56 -13.68 13.13 1.71
CA ASP A 56 -12.31 12.85 1.28
C ASP A 56 -11.54 12.02 2.32
N LEU A 57 -11.80 12.25 3.61
CA LEU A 57 -11.28 11.41 4.68
C LEU A 57 -11.75 9.96 4.52
N LEU A 58 -13.03 9.72 4.22
CA LEU A 58 -13.55 8.38 3.99
C LEU A 58 -12.83 7.68 2.82
N LYS A 59 -12.55 8.40 1.73
CA LYS A 59 -11.77 7.85 0.60
C LYS A 59 -10.38 7.42 1.03
N LEU A 60 -9.68 8.26 1.80
CA LEU A 60 -8.34 7.94 2.31
C LEU A 60 -8.37 6.71 3.24
N ILE A 61 -9.40 6.58 4.07
CA ILE A 61 -9.58 5.41 4.95
C ILE A 61 -9.77 4.14 4.12
N LEU A 62 -10.64 4.17 3.11
CA LEU A 62 -10.89 3.03 2.22
C LEU A 62 -9.62 2.63 1.45
N GLU A 63 -8.91 3.59 0.88
CA GLU A 63 -7.65 3.35 0.19
C GLU A 63 -6.59 2.75 1.14
N SER A 64 -6.52 3.23 2.38
CA SER A 64 -5.58 2.72 3.38
C SER A 64 -5.85 1.26 3.74
N ARG A 65 -7.13 0.88 3.80
CA ARG A 65 -7.56 -0.49 4.05
C ARG A 65 -7.16 -1.40 2.89
N GLU A 66 -7.44 -1.00 1.65
CA GLU A 66 -7.05 -1.79 0.47
C GLU A 66 -5.54 -2.03 0.38
N ILE A 67 -4.73 -1.05 0.76
CA ILE A 67 -3.27 -1.21 0.80
C ILE A 67 -2.87 -2.24 1.85
N ARG A 68 -3.46 -2.17 3.05
CA ARG A 68 -3.19 -3.15 4.13
C ARG A 68 -3.58 -4.56 3.73
N ASP A 69 -4.75 -4.73 3.12
CA ASP A 69 -5.22 -6.04 2.64
C ASP A 69 -4.23 -6.61 1.61
N LYS A 70 -3.77 -5.79 0.65
CA LYS A 70 -2.73 -6.18 -0.33
C LYS A 70 -1.37 -6.48 0.31
N GLN A 71 -0.99 -5.76 1.37
CA GLN A 71 0.25 -6.05 2.10
C GLN A 71 0.16 -7.39 2.82
N GLN A 72 -0.98 -7.70 3.44
CA GLN A 72 -1.21 -8.99 4.08
C GLN A 72 -1.10 -10.14 3.07
N GLU A 73 -1.78 -10.04 1.92
CA GLU A 73 -1.68 -11.06 0.85
C GLU A 73 -0.23 -11.29 0.37
N ILE A 74 0.59 -10.23 0.31
CA ILE A 74 1.99 -10.35 -0.09
C ILE A 74 2.83 -10.95 1.03
N ASN A 75 2.59 -10.59 2.29
CA ASN A 75 3.28 -11.16 3.44
C ASN A 75 3.02 -12.67 3.54
N GLU A 76 1.78 -13.12 3.35
CA GLU A 76 1.43 -14.53 3.30
C GLU A 76 2.20 -15.27 2.18
N LYS A 77 2.28 -14.68 0.97
CA LYS A 77 3.04 -15.24 -0.16
C LYS A 77 4.56 -15.26 0.07
N LEU A 78 5.07 -14.35 0.89
CA LEU A 78 6.49 -14.28 1.28
C LEU A 78 6.82 -15.14 2.51
N GLY A 79 5.82 -15.74 3.18
CA GLY A 79 6.00 -16.46 4.44
C GLY A 79 6.36 -15.56 5.62
N LEU A 80 5.89 -14.31 5.61
CA LEU A 80 6.09 -13.29 6.66
C LEU A 80 4.85 -13.09 7.55
N GLY A 81 3.75 -13.81 7.28
CA GLY A 81 2.45 -13.70 7.93
C GLY A 81 2.24 -14.70 9.06
#